data_AF-A0A846Q7Z1-F1
#
_entry.id   AF-A0A846Q7Z1-F1
#
_cell.length_a   1.000
_cell.length_b   1.000
_cell.length_c   1.000
_cell.angle_alpha   90.00
_cell.angle_beta   90.00
_cell.angle_gamma   90.00
#
_symmetry.space_group_name_H-M   'P 1'
#
loop_
_entity.id
_entity.type
_entity.pdbx_description
1 polymer ?
#
loop_
_entity_poly.entity_id
_entity_poly.type
_entity_poly.pdbx_seq_one_letter_code
_entity_poly.pdbx_strand_id
1 'polypeptide(L)' 'MSLPKEAQDLFNDSGAVKVLATTSAGEALHIIPVGSMRAPAPNIIAFAAIFMKEAHENLQRAIKTGEKVSTLSS' A
#
# COMPACT_ATOMS: atom_id res chain seq x y z
N MET A 1 8.59 -7.47 -10.86
CA MET A 1 9.66 -6.47 -10.66
C MET A 1 10.07 -6.51 -9.21
N SER A 2 11.36 -6.41 -8.92
CA SER A 2 11.90 -6.25 -7.56
C SER A 2 12.11 -4.77 -7.26
N LEU A 3 11.70 -4.33 -6.07
CA LEU A 3 12.06 -3.03 -5.51
C LEU A 3 13.59 -2.89 -5.46
N PRO A 4 14.14 -1.76 -5.92
CA PRO A 4 15.53 -1.39 -5.64
C PRO A 4 15.77 -1.35 -4.13
N LYS A 5 16.99 -1.65 -3.70
CA LYS A 5 17.35 -1.68 -2.28
C LYS A 5 17.02 -0.37 -1.57
N GLU A 6 17.31 0.77 -2.18
CA GLU A 6 17.02 2.09 -1.61
C GLU A 6 15.52 2.30 -1.35
N ALA A 7 14.66 1.85 -2.28
CA ALA A 7 13.22 1.91 -2.09
C ALA A 7 12.76 0.94 -0.99
N GLN A 8 13.31 -0.27 -0.95
CA GLN A 8 12.99 -1.25 0.09
C GLN A 8 13.39 -0.74 1.48
N ASP A 9 14.57 -0.12 1.60
CA ASP A 9 15.06 0.48 2.84
C ASP A 9 14.15 1.63 3.28
N LEU A 10 13.70 2.50 2.36
CA LEU A 10 12.75 3.57 2.65
C LEU A 10 11.39 3.06 3.15
N PHE A 11 10.86 1.98 2.55
CA PHE A 11 9.65 1.31 3.05
C PHE A 11 9.84 0.68 4.43
N ASN A 12 11.08 0.41 4.86
CA ASN A 12 11.37 -0.19 6.16
C ASN A 12 11.79 0.83 7.23
N ASP A 13 12.11 2.07 6.83
CA ASP A 13 12.33 3.18 7.75
C ASP A 13 11.06 3.50 8.55
N SER A 14 11.18 3.62 9.88
CA SER A 14 10.10 4.03 10.77
C SER A 14 9.76 5.52 10.69
N GLY A 15 10.68 6.36 10.21
CA GLY A 15 10.48 7.80 10.03
C GLY A 15 9.80 8.17 8.71
N ALA A 16 9.75 7.25 7.74
CA ALA A 16 9.18 7.51 6.43
C ALA A 16 7.65 7.59 6.46
N VAL A 17 7.10 8.54 5.70
CA VAL A 17 5.66 8.67 5.48
C VAL A 17 5.26 7.75 4.33
N LYS A 18 4.33 6.83 4.61
CA LYS A 18 3.85 5.82 3.66
C LYS A 18 2.38 6.00 3.42
N VAL A 19 1.99 6.09 2.15
CA VAL A 19 0.59 6.22 1.75
C VAL A 19 0.18 5.04 0.87
N LEU A 20 -1.05 4.59 1.03
CA LEU A 20 -1.69 3.57 0.21
C LEU A 20 -2.81 4.23 -0.58
N ALA A 21 -2.79 4.09 -1.90
CA ALA A 21 -3.84 4.54 -2.79
C ALA A 21 -4.56 3.34 -3.40
N THR A 22 -5.88 3.31 -3.20
CA THR A 22 -6.82 2.32 -3.74
C THR A 22 -7.90 3.03 -4.55
N THR A 23 -8.50 2.34 -5.52
CA THR A 23 -9.69 2.84 -6.22
C THR A 23 -10.92 2.49 -5.40
N SER A 24 -11.86 3.42 -5.20
CA SER A 24 -13.18 3.18 -4.61
C SER A 24 -14.18 2.71 -5.67
N ALA A 25 -15.35 2.21 -5.25
CA ALA A 25 -16.34 1.61 -6.16
C ALA A 25 -16.86 2.56 -7.27
N GLY A 26 -16.76 3.88 -7.07
CA GLY A 26 -17.13 4.91 -8.05
C GLY A 26 -15.93 5.52 -8.80
N GLU A 27 -14.84 4.78 -8.96
CA GLU A 27 -13.60 5.18 -9.67
C GLU A 27 -12.79 6.34 -9.03
N ALA A 28 -13.26 6.90 -7.91
CA ALA A 28 -12.48 7.85 -7.12
C ALA A 28 -11.28 7.18 -6.44
N LEU A 29 -10.20 7.93 -6.19
CA LEU A 29 -9.08 7.46 -5.40
C LEU A 29 -9.38 7.63 -3.90
N HIS A 30 -9.18 6.55 -3.14
CA HIS A 30 -9.15 6.56 -1.69
C HIS A 30 -7.70 6.35 -1.21
N ILE A 31 -7.17 7.36 -0.51
CA ILE A 31 -5.75 7.47 -0.14
C ILE A 31 -5.65 7.62 1.37
N ILE A 32 -4.84 6.76 2.01
CA ILE A 32 -4.64 6.78 3.46
C ILE A 32 -3.16 6.66 3.84
N PRO A 33 -2.73 7.26 4.96
CA PRO A 33 -1.43 6.95 5.55
C PRO A 33 -1.44 5.56 6.19
N VAL A 34 -0.36 4.80 6.03
CA VAL A 34 -0.20 3.45 6.60
C VAL A 34 1.20 3.30 7.21
N GLY A 35 1.36 3.74 8.46
CA GLY A 35 2.68 3.73 9.14
C GLY A 35 3.26 2.32 9.39
N SER A 36 2.41 1.30 9.43
CA SER A 36 2.82 -0.10 9.59
C SER A 36 3.38 -0.72 8.30
N MET A 37 3.34 0.00 7.17
CA MET A 37 3.79 -0.53 5.89
C MET A 37 5.29 -0.83 5.87
N ARG A 38 5.65 -2.01 5.36
CA ARG A 38 7.00 -2.57 5.26
C ARG A 38 7.18 -3.32 3.95
N ALA A 39 8.44 -3.47 3.55
CA ALA A 39 8.84 -4.28 2.40
C ALA A 39 9.75 -5.45 2.88
N PRO A 40 9.18 -6.55 3.41
CA PRO A 40 9.95 -7.67 3.95
C PRO A 40 10.75 -8.44 2.88
N ALA A 41 10.36 -8.31 1.61
CA ALA A 41 11.08 -8.85 0.46
C ALA A 41 10.96 -7.86 -0.71
N PRO A 42 11.87 -7.91 -1.72
CA PRO A 42 11.85 -6.97 -2.85
C PRO A 42 10.56 -7.00 -3.68
N ASN A 43 9.73 -8.03 -3.56
CA ASN A 43 8.49 -8.20 -4.30
C ASN A 43 7.25 -8.21 -3.39
N ILE A 44 7.39 -7.87 -2.11
CA ILE A 44 6.32 -7.94 -1.12
C ILE A 44 6.23 -6.62 -0.36
N ILE A 45 5.03 -6.04 -0.34
CA ILE A 45 4.64 -4.98 0.59
C ILE A 45 3.64 -5.58 1.58
N ALA A 46 3.85 -5.34 2.87
CA ALA A 46 2.99 -5.80 3.95
C ALA A 46 2.66 -4.65 4.89
N PHE A 47 1.47 -4.65 5.48
CA PHE A 47 1.01 -3.68 6.47
C PHE A 47 -0.04 -4.29 7.39
N ALA A 48 -0.17 -3.74 8.59
CA ALA A 48 -1.23 -4.14 9.52
C ALA A 48 -2.56 -3.49 9.15
N ALA A 49 -3.64 -4.27 9.16
CA ALA A 49 -4.98 -3.79 8.84
C ALA A 49 -5.69 -3.16 10.05
N ILE A 50 -5.38 -1.89 10.35
CA ILE A 50 -5.93 -1.15 11.51
C ILE A 50 -6.68 0.09 11.01
N PHE A 51 -7.95 0.24 11.38
CA PHE A 51 -8.84 1.35 10.97
C PHE A 51 -8.90 1.65 9.46
N MET A 52 -8.78 0.62 8.63
CA MET A 52 -8.70 0.78 7.17
C MET A 52 -9.82 0.06 6.42
N LYS A 53 -11.07 0.24 6.87
CA LYS A 53 -12.25 -0.45 6.35
C LYS A 53 -12.43 -0.27 4.84
N GLU A 54 -12.49 0.98 4.35
CA GLU A 54 -12.70 1.26 2.92
C GLU A 54 -11.53 0.75 2.07
N ALA A 55 -10.28 0.98 2.50
CA ALA A 55 -9.12 0.44 1.80
C ALA A 55 -9.12 -1.10 1.77
N HIS A 56 -9.56 -1.77 2.84
CA HIS A 56 -9.69 -3.22 2.87
C HIS A 56 -10.73 -3.72 1.86
N GLU A 57 -11.92 -3.10 1.81
CA GLU A 57 -12.96 -3.43 0.83
C GLU A 57 -12.47 -3.23 -0.61
N ASN A 58 -11.74 -2.13 -0.86
CA ASN A 58 -11.13 -1.86 -2.16
C ASN A 58 -10.06 -2.90 -2.55
N LEU A 59 -9.20 -3.31 -1.60
CA LEU A 59 -8.21 -4.37 -1.83
C LEU A 59 -8.87 -5.72 -2.16
N GLN A 60 -9.94 -6.08 -1.45
CA GLN A 60 -10.70 -7.31 -1.73
C GLN A 60 -11.33 -7.29 -3.13
N ARG A 61 -11.78 -6.12 -3.59
CA ARG A 61 -12.25 -5.96 -4.97
C ARG A 61 -11.10 -6.06 -5.96
N ALA A 62 -9.99 -5.39 -5.72
CA ALA A 62 -8.83 -5.38 -6.60
C ALA A 62 -8.26 -6.79 -6.86
N ILE A 63 -8.30 -7.68 -5.87
CA ILE A 63 -7.94 -9.10 -6.04
C ILE A 63 -8.85 -9.79 -7.08
N LYS A 64 -10.14 -9.44 -7.12
CA LYS A 64 -11.13 -10.05 -8.02
C LYS A 64 -11.13 -9.43 -9.41
N THR A 65 -10.89 -8.12 -9.51
CA THR A 65 -11.01 -7.36 -10.76
C THR A 65 -9.67 -7.14 -11.46
N GLY A 66 -8.55 -7.32 -10.77
CA GLY A 66 -7.23 -6.98 -11.28
C GLY A 66 -6.94 -5.48 -11.27
N GLU A 67 -7.74 -4.67 -10.56
CA GLU A 67 -7.47 -3.26 -10.34
C GLU A 67 -6.08 -3.08 -9.69
N LYS A 68 -5.37 -2.04 -10.13
CA LYS A 68 -4.05 -1.73 -9.59
C LYS A 68 -4.17 -0.95 -8.29
N VAL A 69 -3.23 -1.22 -7.40
CA VAL A 69 -3.04 -0.53 -6.13
C VAL A 69 -1.65 0.12 -6.18
N SER A 70 -1.50 1.29 -5.57
CA SER A 70 -0.22 1.98 -5.54
C SER A 70 0.13 2.46 -4.14
N THR A 71 1.42 2.63 -3.91
CA THR A 71 1.93 3.18 -2.66
C THR A 71 3.10 4.10 -2.95
N LEU A 72 3.28 5.10 -2.09
CA LEU A 72 4.39 6.03 -2.09
C LEU A 72 5.00 6.07 -0.69
N SER A 73 6.32 6.10 -0.63
CA SER A 73 7.10 6.30 0.60
C SER A 73 8.03 7.50 0.39
N SER A 74 8.10 8.39 1.38
CA SER A 74 8.97 9.58 1.40
C SER A 74 9.62 9.77 2.75
#